data_AF-A0A6I4W7P1-F1
#
_entry.id   AF-A0A6I4W7P1-F1
#
_cell.length_a   1.000
_cell.length_b   1.000
_cell.length_c   1.000
_cell.angle_alpha   90.00
_cell.angle_beta   90.00
_cell.angle_gamma   90.00
#
_symmetry.space_group_name_H-M   'P 1'
#
loop_
_entity.id
_entity.type
_entity.pdbx_description
1 polymer ?
#
loop_
_entity_poly.entity_id
_entity_poly.type
_entity_poly.pdbx_seq_one_letter_code
_entity_poly.pdbx_strand_id
1 'polypeptide(L)'
;MPRNRHDVDRDAKIAEIREAAVGLLRAGGYPALSHSAVAKELGLARTAVTWYFATKDDLFAAALADIYVADLGTPPADGDVMARLRWAVERLTALQPLTHALHERARHSPAAAELEAAFQEGLCTRLRALLAPHVAADRLDRVTTTVIVFVEGLLVQPRTTGDRLDLLEFLVTDLIGASGRS
;
A
#
# COMPACT_ATOMS: atom_id res chain seq x y z
N MET A 1 27.98 -15.32 1.01
CA MET A 1 28.95 -14.96 -0.05
C MET A 1 28.92 -13.44 -0.22
N PRO A 2 30.07 -12.76 -0.39
CA PRO A 2 30.08 -11.31 -0.62
C PRO A 2 29.50 -10.97 -2.00
N ARG A 3 28.64 -9.95 -2.06
CA ARG A 3 27.99 -9.51 -3.31
C ARG A 3 29.05 -8.95 -4.27
N ASN A 4 28.99 -9.33 -5.55
CA ASN A 4 29.97 -8.94 -6.56
C ASN A 4 29.74 -7.47 -6.98
N ARG A 5 30.79 -6.74 -7.39
CA ARG A 5 30.68 -5.30 -7.73
C ARG A 5 29.63 -5.01 -8.83
N HIS A 6 29.51 -5.90 -9.81
CA HIS A 6 28.47 -5.84 -10.84
C HIS A 6 27.04 -5.97 -10.30
N ASP A 7 26.84 -6.74 -9.23
CA ASP A 7 25.52 -6.93 -8.59
C ASP A 7 25.11 -5.67 -7.81
N VAL A 8 26.09 -5.04 -7.16
CA VAL A 8 25.91 -3.74 -6.48
C VAL A 8 25.57 -2.63 -7.48
N ASP A 9 26.27 -2.56 -8.62
CA ASP A 9 25.99 -1.57 -9.67
C ASP A 9 24.60 -1.78 -10.29
N ARG A 10 24.15 -3.04 -10.40
CA ARG A 10 22.82 -3.39 -10.90
C ARG A 10 21.72 -2.95 -9.94
N ASP A 11 21.86 -3.28 -8.65
CA ASP A 11 20.88 -2.89 -7.62
C ASP A 11 20.77 -1.38 -7.49
N ALA A 12 21.90 -0.67 -7.53
CA ALA A 12 21.92 0.78 -7.50
C ALA A 12 21.14 1.38 -8.69
N LYS A 13 21.33 0.83 -9.90
CA LYS A 13 20.59 1.29 -11.08
C LYS A 13 19.09 1.00 -10.98
N ILE A 14 18.70 -0.15 -10.44
CA ILE A 14 17.29 -0.49 -10.19
C ILE A 14 16.67 0.50 -9.21
N ALA A 15 17.37 0.82 -8.11
CA ALA A 15 16.89 1.78 -7.13
C ALA A 15 16.67 3.17 -7.73
N GLU A 16 17.61 3.67 -8.53
CA GLU A 16 17.51 4.96 -9.22
C GLU A 16 16.31 5.02 -10.19
N ILE A 17 16.08 3.94 -10.96
CA ILE A 17 14.92 3.82 -11.86
C ILE A 17 13.61 3.84 -11.07
N ARG A 18 13.55 3.12 -9.94
CA ARG A 18 12.37 3.09 -9.07
C ARG A 18 12.11 4.44 -8.43
N GLU A 19 13.14 5.14 -7.95
CA GLU A 19 13.01 6.46 -7.35
C GLU A 19 12.43 7.48 -8.35
N ALA A 20 12.94 7.52 -9.58
CA ALA A 20 12.38 8.36 -10.64
C ALA A 20 10.93 7.99 -10.96
N ALA A 21 10.60 6.69 -11.00
CA ALA A 21 9.23 6.22 -11.20
C ALA A 21 8.29 6.64 -10.06
N VAL A 22 8.74 6.59 -8.80
CA VAL A 22 7.99 7.07 -7.63
C VAL A 22 7.68 8.56 -7.79
N GLY A 23 8.65 9.38 -8.22
CA GLY A 23 8.43 10.80 -8.50
C GLY A 23 7.30 11.04 -9.50
N LEU A 24 7.32 10.32 -10.63
CA LEU A 24 6.27 10.41 -11.66
C LEU A 24 4.90 9.96 -11.14
N LEU A 25 4.85 8.87 -10.37
CA LEU A 25 3.60 8.38 -9.77
C LEU A 25 3.00 9.38 -8.77
N ARG A 26 3.82 10.02 -7.95
CA ARG A 26 3.36 11.05 -7.02
C ARG A 26 2.88 12.32 -7.74
N ALA A 27 3.51 12.66 -8.87
CA ALA A 27 3.17 13.87 -9.62
C ALA A 27 1.90 13.72 -10.48
N GLY A 28 1.67 12.55 -11.09
CA GLY A 28 0.59 12.38 -12.06
C GLY A 28 -0.01 10.98 -12.14
N GLY A 29 0.22 10.14 -11.12
CA GLY A 29 -0.34 8.80 -11.04
C GLY A 29 0.18 7.85 -12.12
N TYR A 30 -0.55 6.75 -12.31
CA TYR A 30 -0.23 5.74 -13.31
C TYR A 30 -0.10 6.28 -14.75
N PRO A 31 -0.95 7.24 -15.24
CA PRO A 31 -0.81 7.78 -16.59
C PRO A 31 0.53 8.50 -16.85
N ALA A 32 1.09 9.18 -15.86
CA ALA A 32 2.38 9.89 -15.98
C ALA A 32 3.59 8.95 -16.09
N LEU A 33 3.46 7.71 -15.61
CA LEU A 33 4.54 6.73 -15.66
C LEU A 33 4.73 6.15 -17.07
N SER A 34 5.96 6.13 -17.56
CA SER A 34 6.36 5.34 -18.73
C SER A 34 7.87 5.11 -18.74
N HIS A 35 8.34 4.08 -19.47
CA HIS A 35 9.77 3.87 -19.68
C HIS A 35 10.46 5.09 -20.30
N SER A 36 9.79 5.79 -21.23
CA SER A 36 10.33 7.00 -21.84
C SER A 36 10.41 8.16 -20.86
N ALA A 37 9.41 8.34 -19.99
CA ALA A 37 9.40 9.39 -18.98
C ALA A 37 10.52 9.18 -17.96
N VAL A 38 10.69 7.95 -17.46
CA VAL A 38 11.78 7.62 -16.54
C VAL A 38 13.16 7.74 -17.21
N ALA A 39 13.30 7.26 -18.44
CA ALA A 39 14.54 7.39 -19.19
C ALA A 39 14.92 8.87 -19.39
N LYS A 40 13.94 9.72 -19.70
CA LYS A 40 14.14 11.16 -19.83
C LYS A 40 14.58 11.80 -18.52
N GLU A 41 13.93 11.46 -17.40
CA GLU A 41 14.28 11.97 -16.06
C GLU A 41 15.73 11.63 -15.68
N LEU A 42 16.19 10.43 -16.04
CA LEU A 42 17.53 9.93 -15.70
C LEU A 42 18.59 10.21 -16.78
N GLY A 43 18.23 10.88 -17.89
CA GLY A 43 19.16 11.07 -19.02
C GLY A 43 19.61 9.76 -19.68
N LEU A 44 18.81 8.69 -19.58
CA LEU A 44 19.09 7.36 -20.13
C LEU A 44 18.40 7.14 -21.48
N ALA A 45 18.89 6.15 -22.23
CA ALA A 45 18.14 5.60 -23.35
C ALA A 45 16.93 4.80 -22.85
N ARG A 46 15.80 4.87 -23.54
CA ARG A 46 14.60 4.06 -23.22
C ARG A 46 14.91 2.56 -23.13
N THR A 47 15.78 2.07 -24.01
CA THR A 47 16.22 0.67 -24.04
C THR A 47 16.90 0.22 -22.75
N ALA A 48 17.58 1.14 -22.04
CA ALA A 48 18.18 0.86 -20.76
C ALA A 48 17.10 0.56 -19.70
N VAL A 49 16.03 1.36 -19.64
CA VAL A 49 14.95 1.13 -18.66
C VAL A 49 14.19 -0.15 -18.97
N THR A 50 13.89 -0.43 -20.25
CA THR A 50 13.20 -1.67 -20.65
C THR A 50 13.99 -2.94 -20.37
N TRP A 51 15.31 -2.83 -20.19
CA TRP A 51 16.17 -3.96 -19.79
C TRP A 51 15.96 -4.36 -18.33
N TYR A 52 15.71 -3.38 -17.44
CA TYR A 52 15.45 -3.61 -16.03
C TYR A 52 13.97 -3.93 -15.75
N PHE A 53 13.06 -3.28 -16.47
CA PHE A 53 11.62 -3.45 -16.33
C PHE A 53 11.01 -3.70 -17.70
N ALA A 54 10.59 -4.94 -17.95
CA ALA A 54 10.13 -5.36 -19.27
C ALA A 54 8.86 -4.58 -19.71
N THR A 55 7.94 -4.37 -18.77
CA THR A 55 6.67 -3.67 -19.02
C THR A 55 6.50 -2.47 -18.09
N LYS A 56 5.60 -1.56 -18.49
CA LYS A 56 5.17 -0.44 -17.64
C LYS A 56 4.57 -0.93 -16.33
N ASP A 57 3.89 -2.08 -16.33
CA ASP A 57 3.28 -2.65 -15.13
C ASP A 57 4.32 -3.20 -14.15
N ASP A 58 5.41 -3.80 -14.66
CA ASP A 58 6.53 -4.24 -13.81
C ASP A 58 7.15 -3.05 -13.08
N LEU A 59 7.39 -1.96 -13.83
CA LEU A 59 7.91 -0.72 -13.26
C LEU A 59 6.92 -0.09 -12.28
N PHE A 60 5.62 -0.10 -12.61
CA PHE A 60 4.57 0.43 -11.76
C PHE A 60 4.48 -0.32 -10.44
N ALA A 61 4.42 -1.65 -10.47
CA ALA A 61 4.36 -2.47 -9.27
C ALA A 61 5.59 -2.24 -8.38
N ALA A 62 6.79 -2.25 -8.96
CA ALA A 62 8.02 -2.03 -8.20
C ALA A 62 8.07 -0.65 -7.52
N ALA A 63 7.65 0.41 -8.22
CA ALA A 63 7.61 1.77 -7.67
C ALA A 63 6.48 1.95 -6.65
N LEU A 64 5.30 1.37 -6.88
CA LEU A 64 4.19 1.42 -5.93
C LEU A 64 4.51 0.65 -4.64
N ALA A 65 5.26 -0.44 -4.72
CA ALA A 65 5.77 -1.13 -3.54
C ALA A 65 6.65 -0.21 -2.67
N ASP A 66 7.52 0.62 -3.26
CA ASP A 66 8.29 1.61 -2.50
C ASP A 66 7.39 2.66 -1.85
N ILE A 67 6.37 3.12 -2.57
CA ILE A 67 5.38 4.04 -2.02
C ILE A 67 4.68 3.40 -0.82
N TYR A 68 4.23 2.14 -0.91
CA TYR A 68 3.60 1.47 0.23
C TYR A 68 4.53 1.33 1.44
N VAL A 69 5.81 1.00 1.22
CA VAL A 69 6.79 0.94 2.31
C VAL A 69 7.00 2.31 2.95
N ALA A 70 7.18 3.36 2.15
CA ALA A 70 7.40 4.72 2.65
C ALA A 70 6.17 5.29 3.36
N ASP A 71 4.99 5.03 2.81
CA ASP A 71 3.76 5.72 3.18
C ASP A 71 2.97 4.97 4.26
N LEU A 72 3.12 3.64 4.32
CA LEU A 72 2.42 2.76 5.24
C LEU A 72 3.36 1.95 6.13
N GLY A 73 4.69 2.18 6.10
CA GLY A 73 5.66 1.34 6.80
C GLY A 73 5.53 1.34 8.33
N THR A 74 5.45 2.53 8.94
CA THR A 74 5.52 2.65 10.41
C THR A 74 4.34 3.47 10.94
N PRO A 75 3.39 2.84 11.66
CA PRO A 75 2.32 3.56 12.33
C PRO A 75 2.87 4.36 13.54
N PRO A 76 2.12 5.36 14.05
CA PRO A 76 2.50 6.12 15.24
C PRO A 76 2.80 5.20 16.45
N ALA A 77 3.99 5.34 17.04
CA ALA A 77 4.48 4.47 18.11
C ALA A 77 3.60 4.56 19.38
N ASP A 78 3.29 5.80 19.79
CA ASP A 78 2.55 6.06 21.03
C ASP A 78 1.03 6.18 20.85
N GLY A 79 0.53 5.86 19.65
CA GLY A 79 -0.89 5.87 19.35
C GLY A 79 -1.62 4.65 19.90
N ASP A 80 -2.80 4.88 20.47
CA ASP A 80 -3.77 3.81 20.75
C ASP A 80 -4.29 3.15 19.45
N VAL A 81 -5.13 2.12 19.58
CA VAL A 81 -5.69 1.40 18.42
C VAL A 81 -6.36 2.37 17.45
N MET A 82 -7.16 3.31 17.96
CA MET A 82 -7.88 4.26 17.12
C MET A 82 -6.97 5.25 16.41
N ALA A 83 -5.93 5.74 17.07
CA ALA A 83 -4.92 6.60 16.44
C ALA A 83 -4.18 5.89 15.30
N ARG A 84 -3.84 4.62 15.49
CA ARG A 84 -3.19 3.81 14.45
C ARG A 84 -4.12 3.48 13.28
N LEU A 85 -5.39 3.20 13.56
CA LEU A 85 -6.42 2.97 12.52
C LEU A 85 -6.73 4.24 11.72
N ARG A 86 -6.89 5.38 12.40
CA ARG A 86 -7.07 6.70 11.77
C ARG A 86 -5.91 7.02 10.84
N TRP A 87 -4.68 6.89 11.34
CA TRP A 87 -3.48 7.05 10.54
C TRP A 87 -3.51 6.15 9.31
N ALA A 88 -3.82 4.85 9.46
CA ALA A 88 -3.86 3.93 8.34
C ALA A 88 -4.91 4.34 7.29
N VAL A 89 -6.14 4.68 7.72
CA VAL A 89 -7.22 5.09 6.82
C VAL A 89 -6.88 6.38 6.06
N GLU A 90 -6.28 7.37 6.71
CA GLU A 90 -5.83 8.60 6.06
C GLU A 90 -4.78 8.32 4.98
N ARG A 91 -3.79 7.46 5.29
CA ARG A 91 -2.74 7.08 4.32
C ARG A 91 -3.31 6.26 3.17
N LEU A 92 -4.19 5.30 3.44
CA LEU A 92 -4.87 4.51 2.41
C LEU A 92 -5.75 5.39 1.51
N THR A 93 -6.45 6.36 2.07
CA THR A 93 -7.24 7.35 1.31
C THR A 93 -6.36 8.12 0.33
N ALA A 94 -5.19 8.60 0.79
CA ALA A 94 -4.25 9.33 -0.06
C ALA A 94 -3.70 8.48 -1.22
N LEU A 95 -3.58 7.17 -1.01
CA LEU A 95 -3.06 6.22 -2.00
C LEU A 95 -4.14 5.64 -2.92
N GLN A 96 -5.41 5.92 -2.65
CA GLN A 96 -6.55 5.33 -3.36
C GLN A 96 -6.45 5.39 -4.90
N PRO A 97 -6.02 6.51 -5.54
CA PRO A 97 -5.90 6.55 -7.00
C PRO A 97 -4.88 5.54 -7.55
N LEU A 98 -3.76 5.35 -6.86
CA LEU A 98 -2.73 4.39 -7.25
C LEU A 98 -3.18 2.94 -6.99
N THR A 99 -3.83 2.69 -5.86
CA THR A 99 -4.39 1.37 -5.55
C THR A 99 -5.51 0.98 -6.53
N HIS A 100 -6.34 1.93 -6.98
CA HIS A 100 -7.33 1.67 -8.01
C HIS A 100 -6.70 1.27 -9.35
N ALA A 101 -5.66 2.00 -9.76
CA ALA A 101 -4.89 1.64 -10.95
C ALA A 101 -4.26 0.24 -10.79
N LEU A 102 -3.68 -0.08 -9.62
CA LEU A 102 -3.13 -1.41 -9.34
C LEU A 102 -4.17 -2.52 -9.53
N HIS A 103 -5.37 -2.34 -8.97
CA HIS A 103 -6.46 -3.30 -9.11
C HIS A 103 -6.87 -3.52 -10.58
N GLU A 104 -6.94 -2.45 -11.37
CA GLU A 104 -7.22 -2.56 -12.81
C GLU A 104 -6.11 -3.35 -13.53
N ARG A 105 -4.83 -3.06 -13.22
CA ARG A 105 -3.68 -3.73 -13.85
C ARG A 105 -3.51 -5.18 -13.42
N ALA A 106 -3.88 -5.54 -12.20
CA ALA A 106 -3.74 -6.90 -11.66
C ALA A 106 -4.47 -7.97 -12.50
N ARG A 107 -5.52 -7.59 -13.23
CA ARG A 107 -6.25 -8.50 -14.14
C ARG A 107 -5.44 -8.96 -15.36
N HIS A 108 -4.35 -8.26 -15.67
CA HIS A 108 -3.59 -8.44 -16.91
C HIS A 108 -2.06 -8.45 -16.70
N SER A 109 -1.59 -8.15 -15.49
CA SER A 109 -0.17 -8.12 -15.13
C SER A 109 0.11 -8.98 -13.89
N PRO A 110 0.95 -10.02 -14.00
CA PRO A 110 1.38 -10.82 -12.86
C PRO A 110 2.04 -9.98 -11.76
N ALA A 111 2.93 -9.05 -12.12
CA ALA A 111 3.62 -8.19 -11.15
C ALA A 111 2.64 -7.30 -10.35
N ALA A 112 1.60 -6.80 -11.01
CA ALA A 112 0.55 -6.03 -10.34
C ALA A 112 -0.29 -6.91 -9.39
N ALA A 113 -0.66 -8.12 -9.82
CA ALA A 113 -1.42 -9.06 -8.99
C ALA A 113 -0.62 -9.53 -7.76
N GLU A 114 0.68 -9.79 -7.92
CA GLU A 114 1.57 -10.16 -6.82
C GLU A 114 1.68 -9.04 -5.78
N LEU A 115 1.84 -7.79 -6.23
CA LEU A 115 1.86 -6.65 -5.31
C LEU A 115 0.51 -6.46 -4.59
N GLU A 116 -0.61 -6.59 -5.30
CA GLU A 116 -1.94 -6.47 -4.71
C GLU A 116 -2.14 -7.53 -3.61
N ALA A 117 -1.80 -8.79 -3.89
CA ALA A 117 -1.90 -9.88 -2.93
C ALA A 117 -1.00 -9.65 -1.71
N ALA A 118 0.27 -9.29 -1.93
CA ALA A 118 1.22 -9.02 -0.85
C ALA A 118 0.77 -7.84 0.03
N PHE A 119 0.19 -6.81 -0.59
CA PHE A 119 -0.35 -5.66 0.12
C PHE A 119 -1.53 -6.03 1.01
N GLN A 120 -2.49 -6.79 0.47
CA GLN A 120 -3.66 -7.27 1.23
C GLN A 120 -3.23 -8.15 2.41
N GLU A 121 -2.35 -9.11 2.18
CA GLU A 121 -1.82 -10.00 3.23
C GLU A 121 -1.10 -9.20 4.34
N GLY A 122 -0.28 -8.23 3.96
CA GLY A 122 0.44 -7.36 4.89
C GLY A 122 -0.49 -6.46 5.71
N LEU A 123 -1.58 -5.96 5.14
CA LEU A 123 -2.59 -5.20 5.88
C LEU A 123 -3.36 -6.08 6.87
N CYS A 124 -3.83 -7.26 6.43
CA CYS A 124 -4.52 -8.23 7.29
C CYS A 124 -3.66 -8.62 8.50
N THR A 125 -2.39 -8.94 8.24
CA THR A 125 -1.44 -9.35 9.30
C THR A 125 -1.23 -8.23 10.32
N ARG A 126 -1.02 -7.00 9.86
CA ARG A 126 -0.80 -5.85 10.75
C ARG A 126 -2.04 -5.50 11.55
N LEU A 127 -3.22 -5.51 10.93
CA LEU A 127 -4.47 -5.23 11.62
C LEU A 127 -4.78 -6.30 12.68
N ARG A 128 -4.59 -7.58 12.34
CA ARG A 128 -4.74 -8.68 13.30
C ARG A 128 -3.84 -8.47 14.52
N ALA A 129 -2.57 -8.15 14.29
CA ALA A 129 -1.60 -7.90 15.36
C ALA A 129 -2.00 -6.68 16.23
N LEU A 130 -2.55 -5.64 15.62
CA LEU A 130 -3.05 -4.45 16.32
C LEU A 130 -4.26 -4.78 17.22
N LEU A 131 -5.18 -5.63 16.75
CA LEU A 131 -6.43 -5.95 17.46
C LEU A 131 -6.29 -7.07 18.49
N ALA A 132 -5.33 -7.98 18.31
CA ALA A 132 -5.15 -9.16 19.17
C ALA A 132 -5.10 -8.87 20.69
N PRO A 133 -4.47 -7.78 21.18
CA PRO A 133 -4.46 -7.46 22.61
C PRO A 133 -5.82 -7.00 23.17
N HIS A 134 -6.76 -6.62 22.31
CA HIS A 134 -8.01 -5.95 22.67
C HIS A 134 -9.27 -6.78 22.39
N VAL A 135 -9.12 -7.95 21.76
CA VAL A 135 -10.23 -8.79 21.29
C VAL A 135 -10.00 -10.23 21.74
N ALA A 136 -11.05 -10.90 22.21
CA ALA A 136 -10.99 -12.32 22.55
C ALA A 136 -10.54 -13.17 21.35
N ALA A 137 -9.70 -14.18 21.59
CA ALA A 137 -9.02 -14.93 20.54
C ALA A 137 -9.99 -15.63 19.56
N ASP A 138 -11.13 -16.10 20.05
CA ASP A 138 -12.21 -16.73 19.26
C ASP A 138 -12.98 -15.73 18.37
N ARG A 139 -12.91 -14.43 18.68
CA ARG A 139 -13.54 -13.34 17.92
C ARG A 139 -12.58 -12.62 16.97
N LEU A 140 -11.27 -12.75 17.18
CA LEU A 140 -10.24 -11.95 16.49
C LEU A 140 -10.37 -12.00 14.97
N ASP A 141 -10.55 -13.18 14.39
CA ASP A 141 -10.67 -13.36 12.93
C ASP A 141 -11.89 -12.61 12.40
N ARG A 142 -13.03 -12.74 13.07
CA ARG A 142 -14.28 -12.11 12.66
C ARG A 142 -14.18 -10.58 12.75
N VAL A 143 -13.66 -10.07 13.87
CA VAL A 143 -13.48 -8.62 14.07
C VAL A 143 -12.51 -8.04 13.05
N THR A 144 -11.38 -8.72 12.80
CA THR A 144 -10.39 -8.29 11.79
C THR A 144 -11.03 -8.19 10.41
N THR A 145 -11.74 -9.24 9.97
CA THR A 145 -12.45 -9.24 8.68
C THR A 145 -13.51 -8.15 8.61
N THR A 146 -14.29 -7.93 9.67
CA THR A 146 -15.30 -6.85 9.70
C THR A 146 -14.65 -5.48 9.52
N VAL A 147 -13.54 -5.20 10.21
CA VAL A 147 -12.83 -3.91 10.06
C VAL A 147 -12.27 -3.75 8.64
N ILE A 148 -11.71 -4.79 8.04
CA ILE A 148 -11.21 -4.75 6.64
C ILE A 148 -12.31 -4.39 5.67
N VAL A 149 -13.39 -5.19 5.64
CA VAL A 149 -14.51 -4.99 4.71
C VAL A 149 -15.13 -3.60 4.89
N PHE A 150 -15.21 -3.14 6.14
CA PHE A 150 -15.71 -1.81 6.43
C PHE A 150 -14.79 -0.72 5.89
N VAL A 151 -13.48 -0.80 6.15
CA VAL A 151 -12.49 0.16 5.64
C VAL A 151 -12.47 0.17 4.11
N GLU A 152 -12.50 -0.98 3.47
CA GLU A 152 -12.62 -1.09 2.00
C GLU A 152 -13.87 -0.36 1.50
N GLY A 153 -15.02 -0.59 2.14
CA GLY A 153 -16.26 0.12 1.83
C GLY A 153 -16.16 1.63 2.04
N LEU A 154 -15.51 2.07 3.13
CA LEU A 154 -15.27 3.49 3.42
C LEU A 154 -14.39 4.17 2.37
N LEU A 155 -13.39 3.46 1.85
CA LEU A 155 -12.47 4.00 0.85
C LEU A 155 -13.16 4.14 -0.51
N VAL A 156 -14.01 3.20 -0.91
CA VAL A 156 -14.71 3.24 -2.20
C VAL A 156 -15.86 4.26 -2.22
N GLN A 157 -16.56 4.45 -1.09
CA GLN A 157 -17.72 5.33 -1.04
C GLN A 157 -17.33 6.83 -0.99
N PRO A 158 -18.04 7.71 -1.71
CA PRO A 158 -17.82 9.15 -1.61
C PRO A 158 -18.27 9.66 -0.24
N ARG A 159 -17.31 10.03 0.60
CA ARG A 159 -17.50 10.53 1.97
C ARG A 159 -16.49 11.62 2.28
N THR A 160 -16.81 12.48 3.25
CA THR A 160 -15.83 13.41 3.80
C THR A 160 -14.84 12.66 4.71
N THR A 161 -13.67 13.22 4.96
CA THR A 161 -12.70 12.62 5.88
C THR A 161 -13.29 12.47 7.29
N GLY A 162 -13.98 13.50 7.79
CA GLY A 162 -14.63 13.45 9.11
C GLY A 162 -15.63 12.29 9.24
N ASP A 163 -16.55 12.17 8.28
CA ASP A 163 -17.56 11.10 8.27
C ASP A 163 -16.94 9.69 8.26
N ARG A 164 -15.85 9.49 7.51
CA ARG A 164 -15.12 8.20 7.53
C ARG A 164 -14.53 7.87 8.90
N LEU A 165 -13.96 8.87 9.58
CA LEU A 165 -13.32 8.68 10.88
C LEU A 165 -14.35 8.44 11.98
N ASP A 166 -15.47 9.16 11.97
CA ASP A 166 -16.56 8.98 12.92
C ASP A 166 -17.16 7.57 12.81
N LEU A 167 -17.39 7.10 11.58
CA LEU A 167 -17.90 5.76 11.29
C LEU A 167 -16.92 4.65 11.72
N LEU A 168 -15.61 4.87 11.51
CA LEU A 168 -14.56 3.95 11.96
C LEU A 168 -14.50 3.86 13.49
N GLU A 169 -14.54 5.01 14.16
CA GLU A 169 -14.52 5.08 15.63
C GLU A 169 -15.75 4.39 16.24
N PHE A 170 -16.93 4.63 15.69
CA PHE A 170 -18.16 3.94 16.10
C PHE A 170 -18.02 2.42 15.99
N LEU A 171 -17.58 1.92 14.83
CA LEU A 171 -17.42 0.48 14.60
C LEU A 171 -16.43 -0.16 15.57
N VAL A 172 -15.23 0.42 15.69
CA VAL A 172 -14.15 -0.17 16.48
C VAL A 172 -14.48 -0.16 17.97
N THR A 173 -15.09 0.92 18.46
CA THR A 173 -15.52 1.04 19.85
C THR A 173 -16.54 -0.05 20.21
N ASP A 174 -17.52 -0.31 19.35
CA ASP A 174 -18.50 -1.37 19.60
C ASP A 174 -17.88 -2.77 19.48
N LEU A 175 -17.03 -3.02 18.48
CA LEU A 175 -16.40 -4.33 18.28
C LEU A 175 -15.47 -4.73 19.43
N ILE A 176 -14.68 -3.79 19.95
CA ILE A 176 -13.78 -3.98 21.10
C ILE A 176 -14.59 -4.01 22.41
N GLY A 177 -15.55 -3.10 22.58
CA GLY A 177 -16.37 -2.95 23.78
C GLY A 177 -17.42 -4.04 24.01
N ALA A 178 -17.84 -4.76 22.96
CA ALA A 178 -18.79 -5.87 23.06
C ALA A 178 -18.27 -7.09 23.85
N SER A 179 -17.03 -7.04 24.34
CA SER A 179 -16.39 -8.08 25.17
C SER A 179 -17.02 -8.30 26.56
N GLY A 180 -18.08 -7.55 26.93
CA GLY A 180 -18.69 -7.59 28.27
C GLY A 180 -20.19 -7.85 28.34
N ARG A 181 -20.88 -8.22 27.26
CA ARG A 181 -22.32 -8.55 27.28
C ARG A 181 -22.52 -10.05 27.07
N SER A 182 -22.31 -10.84 28.13
CA SER A 182 -22.85 -12.19 28.27
C SER A 182 -23.94 -12.20 29.33
#